data_AF-A0A3Q0IPW7-F1
#
_entry.id   AF-A0A3Q0IPW7-F1
#
_cell.length_a   1.000
_cell.length_b   1.000
_cell.length_c   1.000
_cell.angle_alpha   90.00
_cell.angle_beta   90.00
_cell.angle_gamma   90.00
#
_symmetry.space_group_name_H-M   'P 1'
#
loop_
_entity.id
_entity.type
_entity.pdbx_description
1 polymer ?
#
loop_
_entity_poly.entity_id
_entity_poly.type
_entity_poly.pdbx_seq_one_letter_code
_entity_poly.pdbx_strand_id
1 'polypeptide(L)'
;MKSKERIFQIAEEIAFVKVLASNDLSLRNRAIKKLHRWIAAKSQNPNTAFTDDDFIRLWEGLFFSMWMSDKPLIQVSILVSTFPIGSIDVSSHGIVLFA
;
A
#
# COMPACT_ATOMS: atom_id res chain seq x y z
N MET A 1 -2.71 11.17 34.62
CA MET A 1 -1.79 10.17 34.05
C MET A 1 -2.31 9.54 32.76
N LYS A 2 -3.55 8.97 32.72
CA LYS A 2 -4.17 8.33 31.54
C LYS A 2 -4.15 9.14 30.22
N SER A 3 -4.18 10.47 30.30
CA SER A 3 -4.18 11.33 29.10
C SER A 3 -2.87 11.28 28.30
N LYS A 4 -1.71 11.09 28.95
CA LYS A 4 -0.41 10.99 28.27
C LYS A 4 -0.25 9.67 27.51
N GLU A 5 -0.79 8.57 28.04
CA GLU A 5 -0.74 7.25 27.39
C GLU A 5 -1.53 7.24 26.07
N ARG A 6 -2.71 7.88 26.06
CA ARG A 6 -3.52 8.05 24.84
C ARG A 6 -2.78 8.84 23.76
N ILE A 7 -2.07 9.90 24.13
CA ILE A 7 -1.27 10.69 23.17
C ILE A 7 -0.19 9.81 22.53
N PHE A 8 0.48 8.96 23.31
CA PHE A 8 1.50 8.05 22.80
C PHE A 8 0.92 6.99 21.85
N GLN A 9 -0.26 6.45 22.18
CA GLN A 9 -0.99 5.51 21.32
C GLN A 9 -1.40 6.15 20.00
N ILE A 10 -1.97 7.36 20.04
CA ILE A 10 -2.36 8.12 18.84
C ILE A 10 -1.13 8.42 17.98
N ALA A 11 0.01 8.76 18.59
CA ALA A 11 1.26 8.99 17.86
C ALA A 11 1.74 7.71 17.14
N GLU A 12 1.59 6.54 17.76
CA GLU A 12 1.90 5.25 17.15
C GLU A 12 0.95 4.93 15.98
N GLU A 13 -0.35 5.17 16.14
CA GLU A 13 -1.36 5.02 15.09
C GLU A 13 -1.05 5.92 13.88
N ILE A 14 -0.73 7.19 14.11
CA ILE A 14 -0.34 8.15 13.06
C ILE A 14 0.94 7.68 12.35
N ALA A 15 1.91 7.11 13.08
CA ALA A 15 3.12 6.58 12.48
C ALA A 15 2.80 5.40 11.53
N PHE A 16 1.89 4.50 11.91
CA PHE A 16 1.41 3.44 11.03
C PHE A 16 0.73 4.00 9.78
N VAL A 17 -0.19 4.95 9.95
CA VAL A 17 -0.92 5.59 8.83
C VAL A 17 0.04 6.22 7.83
N LYS A 18 1.06 6.94 8.30
CA LYS A 18 2.09 7.56 7.44
C LYS A 18 2.87 6.53 6.63
N VAL A 19 3.25 5.41 7.23
CA VAL A 19 4.02 4.36 6.53
C VAL A 19 3.12 3.56 5.57
N LEU A 20 1.85 3.33 5.92
CA LEU A 20 0.89 2.67 5.05
C LEU A 20 0.56 3.49 3.79
N ALA A 21 0.49 4.81 3.94
CA ALA A 21 0.30 5.75 2.83
C ALA A 21 1.59 6.02 2.03
N SER A 22 2.71 5.37 2.36
CA SER A 22 3.96 5.53 1.61
C SER A 22 3.94 4.79 0.27
N ASN A 23 4.68 5.32 -0.71
CA ASN A 23 4.77 4.75 -2.05
C ASN A 23 5.69 3.51 -2.14
N ASP A 24 6.48 3.23 -1.10
CA ASP A 24 7.39 2.08 -1.08
C ASP A 24 6.65 0.79 -0.71
N LEU A 25 6.53 -0.13 -1.68
CA LEU A 25 5.89 -1.43 -1.51
C LEU A 25 6.49 -2.29 -0.39
N SER A 26 7.82 -2.25 -0.23
CA SER A 26 8.52 -3.04 0.79
C SER A 26 8.25 -2.50 2.19
N LEU A 27 8.25 -1.17 2.34
CA LEU A 27 7.91 -0.51 3.61
C LEU A 27 6.43 -0.73 3.97
N ARG A 28 5.53 -0.60 3.00
CA ARG A 28 4.09 -0.83 3.17
C ARG A 28 3.79 -2.27 3.62
N ASN A 29 4.37 -3.27 2.95
CA ASN A 29 4.18 -4.68 3.31
C ASN A 29 4.72 -5.01 4.72
N ARG A 30 5.85 -4.41 5.11
CA ARG A 30 6.39 -4.55 6.48
C ARG A 30 5.47 -3.89 7.50
N ALA A 31 4.94 -2.71 7.19
CA ALA A 31 4.02 -1.98 8.06
C ALA A 31 2.71 -2.73 8.28
N ILE A 32 2.11 -3.32 7.24
CA ILE A 32 0.90 -4.15 7.36
C ILE A 32 1.15 -5.35 8.30
N LYS A 33 2.27 -6.06 8.13
CA LYS A 33 2.64 -7.19 9.02
C LYS A 33 2.88 -6.76 10.46
N LYS A 34 3.36 -5.53 10.68
CA LYS A 34 3.56 -4.96 12.02
C LYS A 34 2.22 -4.52 12.63
N LEU A 35 1.35 -3.90 11.85
CA LEU A 35 0.01 -3.49 12.26
C LEU A 35 -0.83 -4.69 12.71
N HIS A 36 -0.83 -5.79 11.96
CA HIS A 36 -1.54 -7.01 12.36
C HIS A 36 -1.12 -7.52 13.74
N ARG A 37 0.20 -7.57 14.00
CA ARG A 37 0.74 -7.98 15.31
C ARG A 37 0.36 -7.01 16.42
N TRP A 38 0.37 -5.72 16.12
CA TRP A 38 0.00 -4.67 17.07
C TRP A 38 -1.49 -4.74 17.44
N ILE A 39 -2.39 -4.88 16.46
CA ILE A 39 -3.84 -5.04 16.70
C ILE A 39 -4.10 -6.31 17.53
N ALA A 40 -3.44 -7.44 17.19
CA ALA A 40 -3.58 -8.69 17.94
C ALA A 40 -3.11 -8.54 19.41
N ALA A 41 -1.97 -7.88 19.64
CA ALA A 41 -1.47 -7.64 20.99
C ALA A 41 -2.37 -6.69 21.81
N LYS A 42 -2.96 -5.68 21.16
CA LYS A 42 -3.88 -4.72 21.79
C LYS A 42 -5.23 -5.37 22.10
N SER A 43 -5.74 -6.25 21.23
CA SER A 43 -6.98 -7.02 21.45
C SER A 43 -6.91 -8.00 22.62
N GLN A 44 -5.72 -8.49 22.98
CA GLN A 44 -5.54 -9.36 24.15
C GLN A 44 -5.49 -8.60 25.48
N ASN A 45 -5.39 -7.27 25.45
CA ASN A 45 -5.36 -6.43 26.64
C ASN A 45 -6.74 -5.80 26.90
N PRO A 46 -7.52 -6.27 27.90
CA PRO A 46 -8.84 -5.73 28.21
C PRO A 46 -8.83 -4.29 28.72
N ASN A 47 -7.67 -3.76 29.15
CA ASN A 47 -7.51 -2.38 29.60
C ASN A 47 -7.29 -1.37 28.46
N THR A 48 -7.09 -1.83 27.23
CA THR A 48 -6.86 -0.98 26.05
C THR A 48 -7.94 -1.21 25.00
N ALA A 49 -9.18 -0.90 25.36
CA ALA A 49 -10.29 -0.94 24.43
C ALA A 49 -10.03 0.02 23.25
N PHE A 50 -10.18 -0.48 22.02
CA PHE A 50 -10.21 0.36 20.83
C PHE A 50 -11.43 1.28 20.91
N THR A 51 -11.21 2.57 20.66
CA THR A 51 -12.31 3.51 20.40
C THR A 51 -12.58 3.55 18.90
N ASP A 52 -13.80 3.88 18.48
CA ASP A 52 -14.16 3.99 17.05
C ASP A 52 -13.22 4.96 16.30
N ASP A 53 -12.82 6.06 16.92
CA ASP A 53 -11.86 7.02 16.38
C ASP A 53 -10.49 6.40 16.05
N ASP A 54 -10.03 5.45 16.87
CA ASP A 54 -8.75 4.76 16.67
C ASP A 54 -8.82 3.86 15.43
N PHE A 55 -10.00 3.23 15.22
CA PHE A 55 -10.25 2.41 14.04
C PHE A 55 -10.35 3.25 12.77
N ILE A 56 -11.04 4.39 12.81
CA ILE A 56 -11.13 5.32 11.67
C ILE A 56 -9.74 5.81 11.25
N ARG A 57 -8.90 6.23 12.19
CA ARG A 57 -7.50 6.65 11.91
C ARG A 57 -6.73 5.56 11.18
N LEU A 58 -6.77 4.32 11.67
CA LEU A 58 -6.07 3.19 11.05
C LEU A 58 -6.65 2.84 9.68
N TRP A 59 -7.96 2.95 9.53
CA TRP A 59 -8.67 2.67 8.27
C TRP A 59 -8.27 3.65 7.18
N GLU A 60 -8.09 4.94 7.48
CA GLU A 60 -7.61 5.92 6.50
C GLU A 60 -6.24 5.52 5.92
N GLY A 61 -5.29 5.12 6.75
CA GLY A 61 -3.98 4.63 6.30
C GLY A 61 -4.07 3.36 5.46
N LEU A 62 -4.94 2.43 5.86
CA LEU A 62 -5.17 1.18 5.12
C LEU A 62 -5.84 1.44 3.75
N PHE A 63 -6.79 2.36 3.70
CA PHE A 63 -7.46 2.78 2.48
C PHE A 63 -6.47 3.36 1.47
N PHE A 64 -5.58 4.27 1.90
CA PHE A 64 -4.52 4.80 1.04
C PHE A 64 -3.52 3.73 0.60
N SER A 65 -3.17 2.77 1.47
CA SER A 65 -2.34 1.61 1.10
C SER A 65 -2.97 0.77 -0.02
N MET A 66 -4.30 0.59 0.02
CA MET A 66 -5.05 -0.14 -1.01
C MET A 66 -5.12 0.66 -2.31
N TRP A 67 -5.40 1.97 -2.23
CA TRP A 67 -5.40 2.87 -3.38
C TRP A 67 -4.06 2.90 -4.11
N MET A 68 -2.94 2.95 -3.37
CA MET A 68 -1.58 2.93 -3.92
C MET A 68 -1.12 1.52 -4.34
N SER A 69 -1.98 0.50 -4.29
CA SER A 69 -1.66 -0.86 -4.76
C SER A 69 -1.99 -1.08 -6.23
N ASP A 70 -2.29 -0.01 -6.99
CA ASP A 70 -2.39 -0.06 -8.45
C ASP A 70 -1.16 -0.72 -9.06
N LYS A 71 -1.32 -1.96 -9.51
CA LYS A 71 -0.38 -2.61 -10.42
C LYS A 71 -0.76 -2.15 -11.83
N PRO A 72 0.08 -1.40 -12.56
CA PRO A 72 -0.15 -1.17 -13.97
C PRO A 72 -0.25 -2.52 -14.69
N LEU A 73 -1.30 -2.62 -15.51
CA LEU A 73 -1.83 -3.82 -16.14
C LEU A 73 -0.71 -4.72 -16.68
N ILE A 74 -0.81 -6.01 -16.33
CA ILE A 74 -0.08 -7.14 -16.92
C ILE A 74 0.04 -7.06 -18.46
N GLN A 75 -0.89 -6.36 -19.12
CA GLN A 75 -0.89 -6.07 -20.55
C GLN A 75 0.37 -5.35 -21.07
N VAL A 76 1.00 -4.44 -20.32
CA VAL A 76 2.25 -3.78 -20.77
C VAL A 76 3.43 -4.76 -20.71
N SER A 77 3.49 -5.59 -19.66
CA SER A 77 4.51 -6.64 -19.55
C SER A 77 4.36 -7.68 -20.66
N ILE A 78 3.13 -8.05 -21.01
CA ILE A 78 2.84 -8.97 -22.12
C ILE A 78 3.20 -8.33 -23.47
N LEU A 79 2.88 -7.05 -23.69
CA LEU A 79 3.22 -6.34 -24.92
C LEU A 79 4.74 -6.30 -25.13
N VAL A 80 5.50 -5.95 -24.10
CA VAL A 80 6.97 -5.87 -24.15
C VAL A 80 7.63 -7.25 -24.35
N SER A 81 7.09 -8.32 -23.74
CA SER A 81 7.63 -9.66 -23.96
C SER A 81 7.25 -10.25 -25.32
N THR A 82 6.06 -9.91 -25.83
CA THR A 82 5.56 -10.40 -27.12
C THR A 82 6.15 -9.63 -28.29
N PHE A 83 6.48 -8.34 -28.10
CA PHE A 83 7.13 -7.49 -29.08
C PHE A 83 8.39 -6.87 -28.48
N PRO A 84 9.56 -7.56 -28.55
CA PRO A 84 10.83 -6.93 -28.25
C PRO A 84 11.02 -5.75 -29.21
N ILE A 85 11.22 -4.56 -28.64
CA ILE A 85 11.32 -3.27 -29.32
C ILE A 85 12.67 -3.13 -30.08
N GLY A 86 13.13 -4.23 -30.70
CA GLY A 86 14.44 -4.38 -31.34
C GLY A 86 14.40 -4.83 -32.80
N SER A 87 13.22 -4.95 -33.43
CA SER A 87 13.12 -5.36 -34.85
C SER A 87 12.30 -4.42 -35.72
N ILE A 88 12.02 -3.19 -35.27
CA ILE A 88 11.50 -2.16 -36.19
C ILE A 88 12.71 -1.61 -36.95
N ASP A 89 13.04 -2.25 -38.07
CA ASP A 89 13.83 -1.63 -39.11
C ASP A 89 13.02 -0.46 -39.67
N VAL A 90 13.47 0.76 -39.40
CA VAL A 90 12.92 1.99 -39.99
C VAL A 90 13.58 2.20 -41.36
N SER A 91 13.63 1.15 -42.19
CA SER A 91 13.99 1.28 -43.60
C SER A 91 12.73 1.16 -44.44
N SER A 92 12.21 2.33 -44.78
CA SER A 92 11.53 2.60 -46.05
C SER A 92 10.29 1.75 -46.41
N HIS A 93 9.13 2.40 -46.22
CA HIS A 93 7.82 2.18 -46.85
C HIS A 93 6.84 1.21 -46.16
N GLY A 94 5.80 1.81 -45.56
CA GLY A 94 4.45 1.21 -45.47
C GLY A 94 4.13 0.53 -44.13
N ILE A 95 3.37 1.23 -43.29
CA ILE A 95 2.64 0.62 -42.18
C ILE A 95 1.52 -0.24 -42.78
N VAL A 96 1.55 -1.56 -42.56
CA VAL A 96 0.40 -2.43 -42.82
C VAL A 96 0.00 -3.10 -41.51
N LEU A 97 -1.10 -2.62 -40.92
CA LEU A 97 -1.84 -3.32 -39.87
C LEU A 97 -2.61 -4.46 -40.54
N PHE A 98 -2.41 -5.71 -40.13
CA PHE A 98 -3.41 -6.75 -40.33
C PHE A 98 -3.88 -7.29 -38.98
N ALA A 99 -5.20 -7.48 -38.92
CA ALA A 99 -5.99 -8.00 -37.81
C ALA A 99 -5.64 -9.45 -37.45
#